data_AF-A0A928FKI4-F1
#
_entry.id   AF-A0A928FKI4-F1
#
_cell.length_a   1.000
_cell.length_b   1.000
_cell.length_c   1.000
_cell.angle_alpha   90.00
_cell.angle_beta   90.00
_cell.angle_gamma   90.00
#
_symmetry.space_group_name_H-M   'P 1'
#
loop_
_entity.id
_entity.type
_entity.pdbx_description
1 polymer ?
#
loop_
_entity_poly.entity_id
_entity_poly.type
_entity_poly.pdbx_seq_one_letter_code
_entity_poly.pdbx_strand_id
1 'polypeptide(L)' 'MAAVELFKRKVTYEDKDKNQKQATNFYIKCGENGELIAIDIHYFPNAKCEGRDPGFLGRKAVMENYASPLPEEKGN' A
#
# COMPACT_ATOMS: atom_id res chain seq x y z
N MET A 1 9.45 -7.48 -18.29
CA MET A 1 9.71 -7.57 -16.83
C MET A 1 8.94 -6.43 -16.18
N ALA A 2 8.07 -6.71 -15.21
CA ALA A 2 7.35 -5.66 -14.51
C ALA A 2 8.29 -4.96 -13.51
N ALA A 3 8.45 -3.64 -13.62
CA ALA A 3 9.20 -2.85 -12.66
C ALA A 3 8.32 -2.55 -11.43
N VAL A 4 8.91 -2.67 -10.24
CA VAL A 4 8.27 -2.36 -8.96
C VAL A 4 9.03 -1.20 -8.34
N GLU A 5 8.34 -0.08 -8.12
CA GLU A 5 8.92 1.11 -7.50
C GLU A 5 8.34 1.32 -6.11
N LEU A 6 9.21 1.45 -5.10
CA LEU A 6 8.81 1.78 -3.72
C LEU A 6 9.05 3.27 -3.46
N PHE A 7 8.08 3.94 -2.87
CA PHE A 7 8.20 5.34 -2.51
C PHE A 7 7.43 5.68 -1.24
N LYS A 8 7.86 6.76 -0.57
CA LYS A 8 7.22 7.31 0.63
C LYS A 8 6.68 8.71 0.36
N ARG A 9 5.52 9.03 0.93
CA ARG A 9 4.91 10.38 0.85
C ARG A 9 4.59 10.88 2.25
N LYS A 10 4.98 12.11 2.55
CA LYS A 10 4.51 12.82 3.75
C LYS A 10 3.11 13.35 3.50
N VAL A 11 2.19 13.10 4.42
CA VAL A 11 0.80 13.57 4.36
C VAL A 11 0.44 14.26 5.67
N THR A 12 -0.46 15.24 5.60
CA THR A 12 -1.09 15.83 6.78
C THR A 12 -2.45 15.17 6.96
N TYR A 13 -2.75 14.75 8.18
CA TYR A 13 -4.05 14.19 8.55
C TYR A 13 -4.55 14.83 9.84
N GLU A 14 -5.87 14.82 10.02
CA GLU A 14 -6.53 15.25 11.26
C GLU A 14 -6.71 14.04 12.17
N ASP A 15 -6.27 14.14 13.42
CA ASP A 15 -6.49 13.10 14.42
C ASP A 15 -7.86 13.19 15.11
N LYS A 16 -8.15 12.26 16.02
CA LYS A 16 -9.43 12.20 16.73
C LYS A 16 -9.70 13.45 17.59
N ASP A 17 -8.66 14.20 17.94
CA ASP A 17 -8.71 15.39 18.78
C ASP A 17 -8.71 16.69 17.94
N LYS A 18 -8.94 16.58 16.62
CA LYS A 18 -8.94 17.69 15.64
C LYS A 18 -7.60 18.41 15.48
N ASN A 19 -6.50 17.77 15.85
CA ASN A 19 -5.17 18.31 15.63
C ASN A 19 -4.63 17.89 14.27
N GLN A 20 -4.00 18.82 13.54
CA GLN A 20 -3.27 18.48 12.33
C GLN A 20 -1.93 17.83 12.67
N LYS A 21 -1.71 16.62 12.16
CA LYS A 21 -0.47 15.85 12.35
C LYS A 21 0.12 15.45 11.00
N GLN A 22 1.45 15.29 10.98
CA GLN A 22 2.16 14.74 9.83
C GLN A 22 2.35 13.24 10.00
N ALA A 23 2.17 12.51 8.90
CA ALA A 23 2.41 11.09 8.81
C ALA A 23 3.20 10.75 7.54
N THR A 24 3.84 9.58 7.55
CA THR A 24 4.49 9.02 6.38
C THR A 24 3.68 7.83 5.88
N ASN A 25 3.33 7.85 4.60
CA ASN A 25 2.68 6.74 3.93
C ASN A 25 3.68 6.06 2.99
N PHE A 26 3.61 4.73 2.91
CA PHE A 26 4.45 3.92 2.03
C PHE A 26 3.60 3.33 0.91
N TYR A 27 4.13 3.34 -0.30
CA TYR A 27 3.42 2.88 -1.49
C TYR A 27 4.31 2.03 -2.38
N ILE A 28 3.69 1.09 -3.09
CA ILE A 28 4.26 0.36 -4.22
C ILE A 28 3.55 0.83 -5.47
N LYS A 29 4.31 1.20 -6.51
CA LYS A 29 3.78 1.37 -7.86
C LYS A 29 3.97 0.06 -8.62
N CYS A 30 2.87 -0.52 -9.08
CA CYS A 30 2.89 -1.77 -9.81
C CYS A 30 2.60 -1.55 -11.31
N GLY A 31 3.48 -2.09 -12.15
CA GLY A 31 3.26 -2.20 -13.59
C GLY A 31 3.26 -0.87 -14.36
N GLU A 32 3.05 -0.98 -15.67
CA GLU A 32 3.05 0.18 -16.59
C GLU A 32 1.85 1.09 -16.36
N ASN A 33 0.74 0.55 -15.86
CA ASN A 33 -0.50 1.29 -15.54
C ASN A 33 -0.37 2.16 -14.28
N GLY A 34 0.71 2.00 -13.50
CA GLY A 34 1.08 2.91 -12.42
C GLY A 34 0.15 2.92 -11.21
N GLU A 35 -0.56 1.81 -10.95
CA GLU A 35 -1.42 1.70 -9.76
C GLU A 35 -0.60 1.81 -8.47
N LEU A 36 -1.04 2.71 -7.57
CA LEU A 36 -0.38 2.96 -6.30
C LEU A 36 -1.06 2.18 -5.17
N ILE A 37 -0.35 1.18 -4.65
CA ILE A 37 -0.83 0.34 -3.56
C ILE A 37 -0.23 0.86 -2.26
N ALA A 38 -1.07 1.23 -1.30
CA ALA A 38 -0.60 1.58 0.03
C ALA A 38 -0.11 0.33 0.76
N ILE A 39 1.14 0.36 1.22
CA ILE A 39 1.74 -0.65 2.10
C ILE A 39 1.33 -0.37 3.53
N ASP A 40 1.48 0.90 3.93
CA ASP A 40 1.12 1.38 5.26
C ASP A 40 0.73 2.85 5.18
N ILE A 41 -0.37 3.19 5.84
CA ILE A 41 -0.96 4.53 5.88
C ILE A 41 -0.84 5.03 7.30
N HIS A 42 -0.25 6.21 7.47
CA HIS A 42 0.11 6.75 8.76
C HIS A 42 1.05 5.83 9.54
N TYR A 43 2.19 5.50 8.95
CA TYR A 43 3.21 4.71 9.64
C TYR A 43 3.73 5.47 10.86
N PHE A 44 3.65 4.82 12.02
CA PHE A 44 4.31 5.26 13.25
C PHE A 44 5.26 4.16 13.70
N PRO A 45 6.56 4.46 13.95
CA PRO A 45 7.56 3.43 14.28
C PRO A 45 7.22 2.56 15.49
N ASN A 46 6.40 3.07 16.41
CA ASN A 46 6.03 2.43 17.66
C ASN A 46 4.53 2.05 17.72
N ALA A 47 3.77 2.20 16.63
CA ALA A 47 2.37 1.79 16.63
C ALA A 47 2.26 0.27 16.64
N LYS A 48 1.38 -0.25 17.49
CA LYS A 48 0.99 -1.66 17.43
C LYS A 48 0.08 -1.86 16.22
N CYS A 49 0.38 -2.82 15.37
CA CYS A 49 -0.56 -3.28 14.34
C CYS A 49 -1.78 -3.91 15.02
N GLU A 50 -2.85 -3.13 15.19
CA GLU A 50 -4.11 -3.60 15.79
C GLU A 50 -4.93 -4.44 14.81
N GLY A 51 -4.40 -5.60 14.39
CA GLY A 51 -5.11 -6.73 13.79
C GLY A 51 -5.96 -6.50 12.52
N ARG A 52 -6.13 -5.26 12.06
CA ARG A 52 -6.95 -4.87 10.93
C ARG A 52 -6.02 -4.31 9.88
N ASP A 53 -6.01 -4.96 8.71
CA ASP A 53 -5.13 -4.59 7.62
C ASP A 53 -5.76 -3.46 6.78
N PRO A 54 -5.29 -2.21 6.90
CA PRO A 54 -5.87 -1.09 6.18
C PRO A 54 -5.61 -1.18 4.67
N GLY A 55 -4.64 -1.99 4.23
CA GLY A 55 -4.28 -2.18 2.82
C GLY A 55 -4.99 -3.34 2.13
N PHE A 56 -5.82 -4.11 2.85
CA PHE A 56 -6.45 -5.33 2.32
C PHE A 56 -7.22 -5.09 1.01
N LEU A 57 -8.07 -4.06 0.97
CA LEU A 57 -8.87 -3.75 -0.23
C LEU A 57 -8.00 -3.35 -1.42
N GLY A 58 -6.93 -2.58 -1.19
CA GLY A 58 -6.00 -2.17 -2.24
C GLY A 58 -5.24 -3.37 -2.83
N ARG A 59 -4.75 -4.28 -1.97
CA ARG A 59 -4.10 -5.51 -2.44
C ARG A 59 -5.08 -6.43 -3.17
N LYS A 60 -6.32 -6.54 -2.70
CA LYS A 60 -7.35 -7.34 -3.35
C LYS A 60 -7.63 -6.87 -4.78
N ALA A 61 -7.81 -5.57 -4.99
CA ALA A 61 -8.05 -5.00 -6.32
C ALA A 61 -6.91 -5.30 -7.31
N VAL A 62 -5.67 -5.20 -6.86
CA VAL A 62 -4.49 -5.52 -7.68
C VAL A 62 -4.44 -7.01 -8.01
N MET A 63 -4.67 -7.88 -7.02
CA MET A 63 -4.73 -9.33 -7.27
C MET A 63 -5.83 -9.66 -8.29
N GLU A 64 -7.00 -9.03 -8.22
CA GLU A 64 -8.08 -9.23 -9.19
C GLU A 64 -7.69 -8.74 -10.60
N ASN A 65 -7.04 -7.58 -10.73
CA ASN A 65 -6.60 -7.04 -12.02
C ASN A 65 -5.49 -7.88 -12.67
N TYR A 66 -4.61 -8.49 -11.86
CA TYR A 66 -3.43 -9.18 -12.35
C TYR A 66 -3.54 -10.72 -12.32
N ALA A 67 -4.60 -11.29 -11.74
CA ALA A 67 -4.79 -12.75 -11.67
C ALA A 67 -4.85 -13.43 -13.04
N SER A 68 -5.43 -12.76 -14.05
CA SER A 68 -5.55 -13.28 -15.41
C SER A 68 -4.29 -13.03 -16.28
N PRO A 69 -3.69 -11.82 -16.31
CA PRO A 69 -2.53 -11.56 -17.16
C PRO A 69 -1.19 -12.07 -16.61
N LEU A 70 -1.08 -12.36 -15.30
CA LEU A 70 0.16 -12.89 -14.74
C LEU A 70 0.28 -14.40 -15.02
N PRO A 71 1.47 -14.88 -15.44
CA PRO A 71 1.70 -16.30 -15.64
C PRO A 71 1.64 -17.05 -14.31
N GLU A 72 1.04 -18.24 -14.30
CA GLU A 72 1.12 -19.15 -13.16
C GLU A 72 2.57 -19.56 -12.93
N GLU A 73 3.08 -19.34 -11.73
CA GLU A 73 4.37 -19.88 -11.33
C GLU A 73 4.21 -21.38 -11.09
N LYS A 74 4.84 -22.19 -11.94
CA LYS A 74 5.04 -23.61 -11.67
C LYS A 74 6.10 -23.70 -10.57
N GLY A 75 5.65 -23.76 -9.32
CA GLY A 75 6.53 -23.96 -8.17
C GLY A 75 7.47 -25.16 -8.39
N ASN A 76 8.71 -25.02 -7.90
CA ASN A 76 9.68 -26.11 -7.86
C ASN A 76 9.18 -27.31 -7.03
#